data_AF-A0A919HQ05-F1
#
_entry.id   AF-A0A919HQ05-F1
#
_cell.length_a   1.000
_cell.length_b   1.000
_cell.length_c   1.000
_cell.angle_alpha   90.00
_cell.angle_beta   90.00
_cell.angle_gamma   90.00
#
_symmetry.space_group_name_H-M   'P 1'
#
loop_
_entity.id
_entity.type
_entity.pdbx_description
1 polymer ?
#
loop_
_entity_poly.entity_id
_entity_poly.type
_entity_poly.pdbx_seq_one_letter_code
_entity_poly.pdbx_strand_id
1 'polypeptide(L)'
;MIERGKFRSLTLVNWNGFFARTFDLDELVTTLSGGNGAGKSTTMAAFVTALIPDLTLLHFRNTTEAGATSGSRDKGLHGKLRAGVCYSVLDVINSRHQRVVVGVRLQQVAGRDRKVDIKPFAIQGLPTSILPTQLLTETLNDRQARVVSLNELKDKLEAMEGVQFKQFNSITEYHSLMFDLGVVARRLRSASDRSKYYRLIEASLYGGISSTITRSLRDYLLPENSGVRKAFQDMEAALRENRMTLEAIRVTQSDRDLFKHLISEATNYVAADYMRHANERRIHLDKALEYRRDLFTSRSQLAAEQYKHVDMARELQEHNGAEGDLEADYQAASDHLNLVQTALRQQEKIERYEADLDELQIRLEEQNEVVAEAVDRQEENEARAEAAELEVDELKSQLADYQQALDVQQTRAIQYNRALQALERAKALCHLPDLTPESADEWLETFRAKEQEATEKMLSLEQKMSVAQTAHSQFEQAYQLVAAINGPLARNEARDVARELLRDGVNQRHRAEQAQGLRSRLNELEQRLREQQDAERQLAEFCKRQGKRYDIDDLETLHQELEARIASLADSVSNAQEQRMALRQELEQLQSRTQTLMRRAPVWLAAQNSLNQLCEQSGEQFASGRGHRIPAAAAGA
;
A
#
# COMPACT_ATOMS: atom_id res chain seq x y z
N MET A 1 50.33 31.61 -51.94
CA MET A 1 49.46 32.76 -51.58
C MET A 1 48.05 32.19 -51.44
N ILE A 2 47.40 32.30 -50.27
CA ILE A 2 46.04 31.77 -50.09
C ILE A 2 45.07 32.84 -50.58
N GLU A 3 44.30 32.55 -51.62
CA GLU A 3 43.24 33.45 -52.07
C GLU A 3 42.08 33.43 -51.07
N ARG A 4 41.66 34.62 -50.63
CA ARG A 4 40.54 34.76 -49.69
C ARG A 4 39.23 34.67 -50.45
N GLY A 5 38.23 34.02 -49.84
CA GLY A 5 36.88 34.01 -50.38
C GLY A 5 36.32 35.45 -50.51
N LYS A 6 35.59 35.71 -51.58
CA LYS A 6 35.02 37.03 -51.90
C LYS A 6 33.50 36.92 -52.10
N PHE A 7 32.77 37.93 -51.63
CA PHE A 7 31.37 38.13 -52.02
C PHE A 7 31.36 38.71 -53.44
N ARG A 8 30.72 38.02 -54.38
CA ARG A 8 30.66 38.40 -55.78
C ARG A 8 29.49 39.32 -56.07
N SER A 9 28.30 38.98 -55.58
CA SER A 9 27.11 39.80 -55.80
C SER A 9 26.03 39.56 -54.75
N LEU A 10 25.15 40.55 -54.60
CA LEU A 10 23.92 40.49 -53.84
C LEU A 10 22.73 40.60 -54.79
N THR A 11 21.85 39.62 -54.80
CA THR A 11 20.63 39.62 -55.62
C THR A 11 19.39 39.79 -54.75
N LEU A 12 18.54 40.75 -55.12
CA LEU A 12 17.27 41.06 -54.49
C LEU A 12 16.14 40.75 -55.47
N VAL A 13 15.19 39.93 -55.05
CA VAL A 13 13.98 39.63 -55.84
C VAL A 13 12.75 39.97 -55.02
N ASN A 14 11.86 40.76 -55.62
CA ASN A 14 10.57 41.20 -55.10
C ASN A 14 10.64 42.02 -53.79
N TRP A 15 11.73 42.76 -53.59
CA TRP A 15 11.84 43.73 -52.50
C TRP A 15 11.14 45.05 -52.85
N ASN A 16 10.78 45.84 -51.85
CA ASN A 16 10.17 47.14 -52.07
C ASN A 16 11.18 48.08 -52.78
N GLY A 17 10.85 48.49 -54.00
CA GLY A 17 11.72 49.25 -54.90
C GLY A 17 12.60 48.38 -55.83
N PHE A 18 12.65 47.06 -55.65
CA PHE A 18 13.47 46.15 -56.47
C PHE A 18 12.70 44.88 -56.86
N PHE A 19 12.23 44.81 -58.10
CA PHE A 19 11.58 43.60 -58.61
C PHE A 19 12.56 42.44 -58.81
N ALA A 20 13.64 42.67 -59.55
CA ALA A 20 14.77 41.74 -59.65
C ALA A 20 16.03 42.55 -59.95
N ARG A 21 16.97 42.61 -59.00
CA ARG A 21 18.21 43.39 -59.15
C ARG A 21 19.39 42.65 -58.52
N THR A 22 20.46 42.50 -59.30
CA THR A 22 21.76 42.05 -58.82
C THR A 22 22.68 43.27 -58.66
N PHE A 23 23.37 43.34 -57.52
CA PHE A 23 24.43 44.28 -57.23
C PHE A 23 25.74 43.51 -57.17
N ASP A 24 26.60 43.72 -58.14
CA ASP A 24 27.95 43.16 -58.11
C ASP A 24 28.77 43.92 -57.06
N LEU A 25 29.49 43.15 -56.25
CA LEU A 25 30.34 43.67 -55.19
C LEU A 25 31.78 43.69 -55.72
N ASP A 26 32.38 44.87 -55.69
CA ASP A 26 33.78 45.06 -56.02
C ASP A 26 34.69 44.43 -54.96
N GLU A 27 35.93 44.11 -55.34
CA GLU A 27 36.88 43.40 -54.50
C GLU A 27 37.28 44.15 -53.23
N LEU A 28 37.20 45.48 -53.27
CA LEU A 28 37.62 46.36 -52.18
C LEU A 28 36.46 47.14 -51.60
N VAL A 29 35.84 48.04 -52.37
CA VAL A 29 34.80 48.94 -51.86
C VAL A 29 33.70 49.11 -52.88
N THR A 30 32.48 48.74 -52.50
CA THR A 30 31.26 49.04 -53.27
C THR A 30 30.51 50.19 -52.61
N THR A 31 30.24 51.26 -53.35
CA THR A 31 29.47 52.40 -52.85
C THR A 31 28.04 52.37 -53.39
N LEU A 32 27.05 52.43 -52.48
CA LEU A 32 25.65 52.59 -52.84
C LEU A 32 25.31 54.08 -52.93
N SER A 33 25.38 54.65 -54.13
CA SER A 33 24.97 56.04 -54.38
C SER A 33 23.49 56.15 -54.72
N GLY A 34 22.84 57.23 -54.28
CA GLY A 34 21.40 57.48 -54.51
C GLY A 34 20.80 58.44 -53.49
N GLY A 35 19.67 59.06 -53.83
CA GLY A 35 18.94 59.97 -52.94
C GLY A 35 18.36 59.29 -51.69
N ASN A 36 17.80 60.08 -50.78
CA ASN A 36 17.07 59.55 -49.63
C ASN A 36 15.85 58.76 -50.11
N GLY A 37 15.67 57.54 -49.60
CA GLY A 37 14.57 56.66 -50.02
C GLY A 37 14.84 55.84 -51.29
N ALA A 38 16.02 55.95 -51.92
CA ALA A 38 16.40 55.17 -53.11
C ALA A 38 16.61 53.66 -52.86
N GLY A 39 16.34 53.17 -51.64
CA GLY A 39 16.48 51.75 -51.29
C GLY A 39 17.87 51.32 -50.80
N LYS A 40 18.84 52.24 -50.59
CA LYS A 40 20.18 51.92 -50.07
C LYS A 40 20.15 51.09 -48.77
N SER A 41 19.37 51.55 -47.78
CA SER A 41 19.19 50.84 -46.51
C SER A 41 18.37 49.54 -46.65
N THR A 42 17.62 49.38 -47.74
CA THR A 42 16.92 48.14 -48.08
C THR A 42 17.91 47.12 -48.63
N THR A 43 18.83 47.54 -49.50
CA THR A 43 19.92 46.69 -50.01
C THR A 43 20.81 46.17 -48.87
N MET A 44 21.22 47.04 -47.94
CA MET A 44 21.98 46.61 -46.76
C MET A 44 21.17 45.71 -45.83
N ALA A 45 19.88 46.00 -45.62
CA ALA A 45 19.02 45.13 -44.81
C ALA A 45 18.91 43.74 -45.42
N ALA A 46 18.74 43.65 -46.74
CA ALA A 46 18.68 42.39 -47.45
C ALA A 46 19.97 41.58 -47.31
N PHE A 47 21.13 42.23 -47.51
CA PHE A 47 22.44 41.60 -47.28
C PHE A 47 22.53 40.97 -45.88
N VAL A 48 22.15 41.73 -44.84
CA VAL A 48 22.17 41.27 -43.45
C VAL A 48 21.17 40.14 -43.22
N THR A 49 19.97 40.20 -43.83
CA THR A 49 18.97 39.14 -43.69
C THR A 49 19.41 37.83 -44.33
N ALA A 50 20.14 37.87 -45.46
CA ALA A 50 20.72 36.68 -46.06
C ALA A 50 21.86 36.12 -45.19
N LEU A 51 22.66 36.99 -44.57
CA LEU A 51 23.76 36.56 -43.71
C LEU A 51 23.28 36.00 -42.36
N ILE A 52 22.26 36.61 -41.75
CA ILE A 52 21.69 36.24 -40.45
C ILE A 52 20.16 36.18 -40.56
N PRO A 53 19.60 35.02 -40.94
CA PRO A 53 18.16 34.81 -41.07
C PRO A 53 17.47 34.58 -39.70
N ASP A 54 17.75 35.43 -38.71
CA ASP A 54 17.20 35.30 -37.36
C ASP A 54 16.26 36.47 -37.02
N LEU A 55 14.96 36.23 -37.10
CA LEU A 55 13.94 37.24 -36.77
C LEU A 55 14.08 37.78 -35.35
N THR A 56 14.67 37.04 -34.40
CA THR A 56 14.84 37.53 -33.02
C THR A 56 15.84 38.67 -32.92
N LEU A 57 16.81 38.72 -33.85
CA LEU A 57 17.91 39.68 -33.86
C LEU A 57 17.69 40.80 -34.88
N LEU A 58 17.10 40.48 -36.03
CA LEU A 58 16.87 41.44 -37.11
C LEU A 58 15.97 42.59 -36.65
N HIS A 59 16.57 43.76 -36.53
CA HIS A 59 15.87 44.99 -36.17
C HIS A 59 16.52 46.17 -36.90
N PHE A 60 15.84 46.65 -37.94
CA PHE A 60 16.34 47.75 -38.76
C PHE A 60 15.75 49.07 -38.29
N ARG A 61 16.47 49.75 -37.41
CA ARG A 61 16.17 51.12 -36.96
C ARG A 61 16.51 52.15 -38.03
N ASN A 62 15.82 53.28 -37.97
CA ASN A 62 16.26 54.47 -38.68
C ASN A 62 17.61 54.93 -38.12
N THR A 63 18.46 55.48 -38.98
CA THR A 63 19.82 55.91 -38.61
C THR A 63 19.84 56.97 -37.51
N THR A 64 18.77 57.77 -37.39
CA THR A 64 18.59 58.79 -36.34
C THR A 64 18.26 58.20 -34.95
N GLU A 65 17.90 56.91 -34.88
CA GLU A 65 17.53 56.20 -33.64
C GLU A 65 18.61 55.20 -33.21
N ALA A 66 19.84 55.37 -33.70
CA ALA A 66 20.99 54.57 -33.29
C ALA A 66 21.19 54.70 -31.77
N GLY A 67 20.93 53.60 -31.03
CA GLY A 67 21.06 53.54 -29.57
C GLY A 67 19.75 53.56 -28.77
N ALA A 68 18.59 53.77 -29.37
CA ALA A 68 17.31 53.75 -28.65
C ALA A 68 16.98 52.35 -28.11
N THR A 69 16.57 52.19 -26.84
CA THR A 69 16.22 50.88 -26.25
C THR A 69 14.78 50.45 -26.52
N SER A 70 14.02 51.26 -27.26
CA SER A 70 12.61 51.02 -27.56
C SER A 70 12.43 49.80 -28.46
N GLY A 71 11.92 48.70 -27.87
CA GLY A 71 11.43 47.53 -28.59
C GLY A 71 10.11 47.84 -29.29
N SER A 72 10.17 48.55 -30.41
CA SER A 72 9.00 48.74 -31.27
C SER A 72 8.53 47.38 -31.79
N ARG A 73 7.20 47.18 -31.87
CA ARG A 73 6.57 45.96 -32.41
C ARG A 73 6.92 45.73 -33.89
N ASP A 74 7.31 46.77 -34.61
CA ASP A 74 7.74 46.66 -36.00
C ASP A 74 9.26 46.48 -36.11
N LYS A 75 9.68 45.33 -36.64
CA LYS A 75 11.11 45.01 -36.89
C LYS A 75 11.67 45.72 -38.11
N GLY A 76 10.85 46.46 -38.86
CA GLY A 76 11.26 47.26 -40.01
C GLY A 76 11.62 46.46 -41.27
N LEU A 77 11.39 45.14 -41.25
CA LEU A 77 11.62 44.23 -42.39
C LEU A 77 10.37 44.03 -43.24
N HIS A 78 9.18 43.93 -42.62
CA HIS A 78 7.93 43.65 -43.33
C HIS A 78 7.62 44.69 -44.42
N GLY A 79 7.73 45.99 -44.11
CA GLY A 79 7.50 47.08 -45.07
C GLY A 79 8.57 47.24 -46.17
N LYS A 80 9.68 46.51 -46.07
CA LYS A 80 10.72 46.47 -47.10
C LYS A 80 10.49 45.38 -48.16
N LEU A 81 9.47 44.54 -47.97
CA LEU A 81 9.13 43.44 -48.89
C LEU A 81 7.84 43.77 -49.65
N ARG A 82 7.65 43.17 -50.83
CA ARG A 82 6.36 43.16 -51.53
C ARG A 82 5.57 41.89 -51.17
N ALA A 83 4.28 41.89 -51.52
CA ALA A 83 3.45 40.69 -51.38
C ALA A 83 3.96 39.56 -52.28
N GLY A 84 3.89 38.33 -51.77
CA GLY A 84 4.38 37.13 -52.47
C GLY A 84 5.76 36.66 -52.03
N VAL A 85 6.41 35.86 -52.89
CA VAL A 85 7.74 35.29 -52.63
C VAL A 85 8.80 36.35 -52.90
N CYS A 86 9.71 36.55 -51.95
CA CYS A 86 10.85 37.44 -52.05
C CYS A 86 12.13 36.64 -51.79
N TYR A 87 13.24 37.06 -52.41
CA TYR A 87 14.55 36.44 -52.18
C TYR A 87 15.61 37.48 -51.87
N SER A 88 16.53 37.13 -50.98
CA SER A 88 17.83 37.78 -50.85
C SER A 88 18.91 36.72 -50.92
N VAL A 89 19.83 36.88 -51.88
CA VAL A 89 20.81 35.87 -52.23
C VAL A 89 22.19 36.50 -52.35
N LEU A 90 23.17 35.86 -51.70
CA LEU A 90 24.58 36.17 -51.73
C LEU A 90 25.30 35.15 -52.62
N ASP A 91 25.96 35.64 -53.66
CA ASP A 91 26.85 34.84 -54.50
C ASP A 91 28.27 34.99 -53.97
N VAL A 92 28.91 33.89 -53.57
CA VAL A 92 30.20 33.87 -52.89
C VAL A 92 31.13 32.89 -53.61
N ILE A 93 32.37 33.28 -53.82
CA ILE A 93 33.44 32.38 -54.25
C ILE A 93 34.29 32.09 -53.03
N ASN A 94 34.39 30.83 -52.62
CA ASN A 94 35.22 30.45 -51.49
C ASN A 94 36.71 30.39 -51.85
N SER A 95 37.57 30.22 -50.85
CA SER A 95 39.02 30.05 -51.05
C SER A 95 39.43 28.80 -51.83
N ARG A 96 38.48 27.91 -52.16
CA ARG A 96 38.69 26.73 -53.02
C ARG A 96 38.16 26.95 -54.45
N HIS A 97 37.85 28.19 -54.82
CA HIS A 97 37.23 28.58 -56.10
C HIS A 97 35.88 27.91 -56.40
N GLN A 98 35.19 27.43 -55.37
CA GLN A 98 33.83 26.90 -55.50
C GLN A 98 32.85 28.06 -55.36
N ARG A 99 31.96 28.17 -56.34
CA ARG A 99 30.83 29.09 -56.28
C ARG A 99 29.77 28.53 -55.34
N VAL A 100 29.47 29.29 -54.29
CA VAL A 100 28.46 28.99 -53.29
C VAL A 100 27.46 30.12 -53.29
N VAL A 101 26.20 29.79 -53.54
CA VAL A 101 25.10 30.75 -53.50
C VAL A 101 24.30 30.48 -52.23
N VAL A 102 24.23 31.47 -51.35
CA VAL A 102 23.58 31.34 -50.05
C VAL A 102 22.47 32.38 -49.98
N GLY A 103 21.26 32.00 -49.57
CA GLY A 103 20.16 32.96 -49.58
C GLY A 103 19.00 32.57 -48.68
N VAL A 104 18.03 33.47 -48.66
CA VAL A 104 16.81 33.35 -47.85
C VAL A 104 15.59 33.63 -48.71
N ARG A 105 14.59 32.78 -48.59
CA ARG A 105 13.23 33.07 -49.05
C ARG A 105 12.52 33.85 -47.95
N LEU A 106 11.95 34.98 -48.31
CA LEU A 106 11.16 35.85 -47.46
C LEU A 106 9.73 35.87 -48.00
N GLN A 107 8.73 35.72 -47.13
CA GLN A 107 7.32 35.81 -47.53
C GLN A 107 6.52 36.53 -46.44
N GLN A 108 5.70 37.49 -46.85
CA GLN A 108 4.76 38.15 -45.94
C GLN A 108 3.63 37.16 -45.58
N VAL A 109 3.39 36.96 -44.29
CA VAL A 109 2.31 36.08 -43.82
C VAL A 109 1.00 36.88 -43.80
N ALA A 110 0.07 36.54 -44.68
CA ALA A 110 -1.24 37.19 -44.73
C ALA A 110 -2.00 37.01 -43.40
N GLY A 111 -2.67 38.07 -42.92
CA GLY A 111 -3.58 38.01 -41.76
C GLY A 111 -2.93 38.01 -40.37
N ARG A 112 -1.60 38.13 -40.24
CA ARG A 112 -0.92 38.33 -38.95
C ARG A 112 -0.07 39.60 -38.96
N ASP A 113 -0.24 40.43 -37.92
CA ASP A 113 0.42 41.73 -37.78
C ASP A 113 1.93 41.67 -38.09
N ARG A 114 2.30 42.16 -39.28
CA ARG A 114 3.65 42.45 -39.78
C ARG A 114 4.69 41.32 -39.62
N LYS A 115 4.26 40.04 -39.65
CA LYS A 115 5.17 38.89 -39.56
C LYS A 115 5.70 38.47 -40.93
N VAL A 116 7.00 38.16 -41.00
CA VAL A 116 7.69 37.66 -42.18
C VAL A 116 8.12 36.22 -41.93
N ASP A 117 7.88 35.32 -42.87
CA ASP A 117 8.44 33.97 -42.91
C ASP A 117 9.82 34.00 -43.58
N ILE A 118 10.82 33.38 -42.97
CA ILE A 118 12.19 33.31 -43.48
C ILE A 118 12.61 31.85 -43.59
N LYS A 119 12.95 31.39 -44.80
CA LYS A 119 13.52 30.06 -45.03
C LYS A 119 14.91 30.17 -45.67
N PRO A 120 15.99 29.84 -44.95
CA PRO A 120 17.33 29.81 -45.51
C PRO A 120 17.56 28.60 -46.42
N PHE A 121 18.37 28.80 -47.45
CA PHE A 121 18.82 27.76 -48.37
C PHE A 121 20.23 28.05 -48.89
N ALA A 122 20.89 27.00 -49.39
CA ALA A 122 22.18 27.11 -50.05
C ALA A 122 22.18 26.28 -51.34
N ILE A 123 22.89 26.77 -52.34
CA ILE A 123 23.13 26.13 -53.62
C ILE A 123 24.64 26.02 -53.82
N GLN A 124 25.12 24.82 -54.14
CA GLN A 124 26.51 24.55 -54.45
C GLN A 124 26.65 24.06 -55.89
N GLY A 125 27.77 24.37 -56.54
CA GLY A 125 28.08 23.85 -57.87
C GLY A 125 27.37 24.56 -59.02
N LEU A 126 26.82 25.77 -58.78
CA LEU A 126 26.16 26.53 -59.83
C LEU A 126 27.19 27.01 -60.89
N PRO A 127 27.00 26.71 -62.20
CA PRO A 127 27.87 27.19 -63.26
C PRO A 127 27.96 28.72 -63.30
N THR A 128 29.14 29.28 -63.60
CA THR A 128 29.37 30.74 -63.61
C THR A 128 28.56 31.50 -64.66
N SER A 129 28.06 30.81 -65.69
CA SER A 129 27.20 31.34 -66.75
C SER A 129 25.81 31.74 -66.27
N ILE A 130 25.29 31.10 -65.21
CA ILE A 130 23.94 31.34 -64.71
C ILE A 130 23.97 32.46 -63.67
N LEU A 131 23.24 33.54 -63.96
CA LEU A 131 23.06 34.65 -63.02
C LEU A 131 21.98 34.29 -61.99
N PRO A 132 22.16 34.64 -60.70
CA PRO A 132 21.16 34.35 -59.67
C PRO A 132 19.78 34.97 -59.97
N THR A 133 19.73 36.09 -60.70
CA THR A 133 18.47 36.69 -61.14
C THR A 133 17.68 35.78 -62.08
N GLN A 134 18.34 35.19 -63.08
CA GLN A 134 17.70 34.29 -64.05
C GLN A 134 17.22 32.98 -63.42
N LEU A 135 17.87 32.55 -62.33
CA LEU A 135 17.47 31.35 -61.60
C LEU A 135 16.16 31.56 -60.81
N LEU A 136 15.97 32.76 -60.26
CA LEU A 136 14.87 33.07 -59.34
C LEU A 136 13.63 33.64 -60.03
N THR A 137 13.76 34.07 -61.30
CA THR A 137 12.64 34.57 -62.11
C THR A 137 12.39 33.67 -63.31
N GLU A 138 11.13 33.54 -63.67
CA GLU A 138 10.68 32.86 -64.88
C GLU A 138 9.92 33.85 -65.75
N THR A 139 10.34 34.00 -66.99
CA THR A 139 9.67 34.86 -67.98
C THR A 139 8.58 34.04 -68.66
N LEU A 140 7.32 34.21 -68.25
CA LEU A 140 6.18 33.51 -68.89
C LEU A 140 5.83 34.09 -70.26
N ASN A 141 6.17 35.37 -70.52
CA ASN A 141 6.09 36.10 -71.80
C ASN A 141 7.04 37.32 -71.74
N ASP A 142 7.44 37.90 -72.88
CA ASP A 142 8.39 39.04 -72.97
C ASP A 142 8.04 40.27 -72.09
N ARG A 143 6.82 40.37 -71.56
CA ARG A 143 6.36 41.48 -70.71
C ARG A 143 6.10 41.13 -69.24
N GLN A 144 6.10 39.86 -68.83
CA GLN A 144 5.79 39.49 -67.45
C GLN A 144 6.74 38.43 -66.91
N ALA A 145 7.51 38.83 -65.89
CA ALA A 145 8.36 37.93 -65.10
C ALA A 145 7.61 37.50 -63.83
N ARG A 146 7.66 36.22 -63.50
CA ARG A 146 7.13 35.61 -62.29
C ARG A 146 8.27 35.16 -61.40
N VAL A 147 8.12 35.30 -60.08
CA VAL A 147 9.09 34.81 -59.11
C VAL A 147 8.82 33.33 -58.81
N VAL A 148 9.86 32.51 -58.89
CA VAL A 148 9.80 31.05 -58.72
C VAL A 148 9.67 30.71 -57.23
N SER A 149 8.80 29.78 -56.88
CA SER A 149 8.67 29.28 -55.50
C SER A 149 9.85 28.38 -55.10
N LEU A 150 10.06 28.14 -53.80
CA LEU A 150 11.18 27.28 -53.35
C LEU A 150 11.08 25.83 -53.84
N ASN A 151 9.87 25.33 -54.09
CA ASN A 151 9.65 23.97 -54.59
C ASN A 151 9.99 23.91 -56.09
N GLU A 152 9.48 24.84 -56.88
CA GLU A 152 9.84 24.96 -58.30
C GLU A 152 11.35 25.23 -58.50
N LEU A 153 11.99 25.98 -57.59
CA LEU A 153 13.43 26.20 -57.60
C LEU A 153 14.20 24.90 -57.31
N LYS A 154 13.71 24.08 -56.38
CA LYS A 154 14.29 22.77 -56.08
C LYS A 154 14.24 21.88 -57.32
N ASP A 155 13.07 21.78 -57.96
CA ASP A 155 12.87 20.95 -59.15
C ASP A 155 13.76 21.39 -60.32
N LYS A 156 13.92 22.71 -60.54
CA LYS A 156 14.83 23.27 -61.55
C LYS A 156 16.31 22.99 -61.25
N LEU A 157 16.70 22.96 -59.97
CA LEU A 157 18.08 22.71 -59.57
C LEU A 157 18.43 21.23 -59.59
N GLU A 158 17.48 20.34 -59.28
CA GLU A 158 17.66 18.88 -59.39
C GLU A 158 17.77 18.43 -60.85
N ALA A 159 17.15 19.15 -61.79
CA ALA A 159 17.31 18.91 -63.22
C ALA A 159 18.71 19.30 -63.77
N MET A 160 19.50 20.09 -63.03
CA MET A 160 20.86 20.47 -63.42
C MET A 160 21.91 19.54 -62.79
N GLU A 161 22.72 18.92 -63.64
CA GLU A 161 23.74 17.97 -63.19
C GLU A 161 24.83 18.66 -62.33
N GLY A 162 25.14 18.08 -61.17
CA GLY A 162 26.18 18.57 -60.26
C GLY A 162 25.79 19.70 -59.31
N VAL A 163 24.56 20.21 -59.38
CA VAL A 163 24.07 21.28 -58.48
C VAL A 163 23.43 20.67 -57.24
N GLN A 164 23.93 21.06 -56.05
CA GLN A 164 23.33 20.64 -54.79
C GLN A 164 22.50 21.77 -54.20
N PHE A 165 21.22 21.52 -54.00
CA PHE A 165 20.31 22.43 -53.30
C PHE A 165 19.97 21.90 -51.91
N LYS A 166 20.15 22.73 -50.88
CA LYS A 166 19.83 22.39 -49.49
C LYS A 166 18.96 23.47 -48.86
N GLN A 167 17.78 23.09 -48.38
CA GLN A 167 16.93 23.94 -47.56
C GLN A 167 17.19 23.66 -46.08
N PHE A 168 17.16 24.70 -45.25
CA PHE A 168 17.42 24.57 -43.82
C PHE A 168 16.19 24.94 -43.02
N ASN A 169 15.79 24.05 -42.11
CA ASN A 169 14.77 24.34 -41.10
C ASN A 169 15.40 25.00 -39.86
N SER A 170 16.68 24.71 -39.59
CA SER A 170 17.43 25.34 -38.50
C SER A 170 18.46 26.35 -39.01
N ILE A 171 18.49 27.53 -38.39
CA ILE A 171 19.51 28.56 -38.64
C ILE A 171 20.91 28.06 -38.26
N THR A 172 21.03 27.16 -37.27
CA THR A 172 22.34 26.63 -36.84
C THR A 172 22.99 25.78 -37.94
N GLU A 173 22.22 24.96 -38.63
CA GLU A 173 22.69 24.12 -39.75
C GLU A 173 23.07 24.97 -40.97
N TYR A 174 22.29 26.02 -41.22
CA TYR A 174 22.61 27.01 -42.23
C TYR A 174 23.96 27.68 -41.96
N HIS A 175 24.17 28.17 -40.72
CA HIS A 175 25.43 28.80 -40.33
C HIS A 175 26.61 27.82 -40.22
N SER A 176 26.38 26.55 -39.88
CA SER A 176 27.45 25.54 -39.92
C SER A 176 27.90 25.29 -41.36
N LEU A 177 26.97 25.16 -42.31
CA LEU A 177 27.33 25.00 -43.72
C LEU A 177 28.09 26.24 -44.23
N MET A 178 27.61 27.44 -43.91
CA MET A 178 28.31 28.67 -44.29
C MET A 178 29.72 28.76 -43.70
N PHE A 179 29.92 28.27 -42.47
CA PHE A 179 31.25 28.23 -41.86
C PHE A 179 32.16 27.21 -42.56
N ASP A 180 31.68 26.00 -42.82
CA ASP A 180 32.46 24.93 -43.46
C ASP A 180 32.86 25.28 -44.89
N LEU A 181 32.01 26.05 -45.59
CA LEU A 181 32.30 26.58 -46.92
C LEU A 181 33.12 27.87 -46.93
N GLY A 182 33.43 28.44 -45.75
CA GLY A 182 34.26 29.65 -45.62
C GLY A 182 33.55 30.97 -45.95
N VAL A 183 32.21 31.01 -45.88
CA VAL A 183 31.41 32.23 -46.08
C VAL A 183 31.36 33.10 -44.82
N VAL A 184 31.34 32.49 -43.63
CA VAL A 184 31.33 33.20 -42.33
C VAL A 184 32.60 32.89 -41.56
N ALA A 185 33.20 33.92 -40.94
CA ALA A 185 34.49 33.81 -40.25
C ALA A 185 34.44 33.16 -38.85
N ARG A 186 33.26 33.08 -38.21
CA ARG A 186 33.06 32.54 -36.85
C ARG A 186 32.01 31.44 -36.86
N ARG A 187 32.21 30.38 -36.08
CA ARG A 187 31.19 29.34 -35.86
C ARG A 187 30.05 29.91 -35.01
N LEU A 188 28.84 29.96 -35.56
CA LEU A 188 27.64 30.45 -34.89
C LEU A 188 26.80 29.27 -34.38
N ARG A 189 27.20 28.67 -33.27
CA ARG A 189 26.52 27.49 -32.70
C ARG A 189 25.30 27.88 -31.89
N SER A 190 25.40 28.97 -31.13
CA SER A 190 24.37 29.41 -30.19
C SER A 190 23.71 30.72 -30.64
N ALA A 191 22.53 31.00 -30.08
CA ALA A 191 21.89 32.32 -30.26
C ALA A 191 22.75 33.48 -29.70
N SER A 192 23.58 33.23 -28.68
CA SER A 192 24.53 34.21 -28.14
C SER A 192 25.63 34.53 -29.15
N ASP A 193 26.17 33.53 -29.83
CA ASP A 193 27.15 33.75 -30.91
C ASP A 193 26.53 34.55 -32.05
N ARG A 194 25.28 34.21 -32.44
CA ARG A 194 24.53 34.95 -33.45
C ARG A 194 24.26 36.39 -33.02
N SER A 195 23.93 36.62 -31.74
CA SER A 195 23.73 37.98 -31.24
C SER A 195 25.02 38.78 -31.27
N LYS A 196 26.15 38.19 -30.84
CA LYS A 196 27.47 38.84 -30.90
C LYS A 196 27.83 39.19 -32.34
N TYR A 197 27.65 38.25 -33.26
CA TYR A 197 27.94 38.46 -34.68
C TYR A 197 27.02 39.53 -35.32
N TYR A 198 25.71 39.49 -35.03
CA TYR A 198 24.77 40.51 -35.47
C TYR A 198 25.11 41.90 -34.92
N ARG A 199 25.44 42.02 -33.63
CA ARG A 199 25.82 43.31 -33.01
C ARG A 199 27.07 43.91 -33.62
N LEU A 200 28.03 43.08 -34.05
CA LEU A 200 29.23 43.54 -34.76
C LEU A 200 28.84 44.13 -36.13
N ILE A 201 27.99 43.44 -36.88
CA ILE A 201 27.48 43.94 -38.16
C ILE A 201 26.64 45.20 -37.96
N GLU A 202 25.75 45.22 -36.96
CA GLU A 202 24.93 46.38 -36.60
C GLU A 202 25.79 47.62 -36.29
N ALA A 203 26.87 47.44 -35.53
CA ALA A 203 27.82 48.52 -35.26
C ALA A 203 28.47 49.06 -36.54
N SER A 204 28.79 48.17 -37.51
CA SER A 204 29.34 48.59 -38.80
C SER A 204 28.31 49.31 -39.70
N LEU A 205 27.02 48.98 -39.58
CA LEU A 205 25.94 49.57 -40.38
C LEU A 205 25.55 50.97 -39.92
N TYR A 206 25.45 51.17 -38.60
CA TYR A 206 25.08 52.47 -38.03
C TYR A 206 26.28 53.39 -37.86
N GLY A 207 27.49 52.82 -37.81
CA GLY A 207 28.71 53.56 -37.53
C GLY A 207 28.84 53.94 -36.05
N GLY A 208 30.07 54.22 -35.62
CA GLY A 208 30.40 54.62 -34.25
C GLY A 208 30.77 53.46 -33.31
N ILE A 209 31.12 53.81 -32.07
CA ILE A 209 31.55 52.85 -31.05
C ILE A 209 30.30 52.26 -30.39
N SER A 210 30.03 50.97 -30.64
CA SER A 210 28.92 50.28 -29.98
C SER A 210 29.18 50.09 -28.49
N SER A 211 28.32 50.67 -27.65
CA SER A 211 28.39 50.55 -26.18
C SER A 211 28.26 49.10 -25.68
N THR A 212 27.54 48.25 -26.44
CA THR A 212 27.40 46.83 -26.11
C THR A 212 28.70 46.06 -26.34
N ILE A 213 29.43 46.39 -27.41
CA ILE A 213 30.73 45.78 -27.71
C ILE A 213 31.77 46.25 -26.71
N THR A 214 31.82 47.56 -26.39
CA THR A 214 32.80 48.09 -25.42
C THR A 214 32.65 47.50 -24.02
N ARG A 215 31.42 47.32 -23.53
CA ARG A 215 31.16 46.71 -22.21
C ARG A 215 31.60 45.25 -22.13
N SER A 216 31.64 44.54 -23.25
CA SER A 216 31.96 43.10 -23.32
C SER A 216 33.10 42.77 -24.28
N LEU A 217 34.09 43.66 -24.41
CA LEU A 217 35.25 43.50 -25.31
C LEU A 217 35.94 42.14 -25.16
N ARG A 218 36.03 41.65 -23.91
CA ARG A 218 36.59 40.33 -23.58
C ARG A 218 35.97 39.22 -24.43
N ASP A 219 34.64 39.23 -24.55
CA ASP A 219 33.86 38.19 -25.23
C ASP A 219 33.98 38.22 -26.76
N TYR A 220 34.43 39.35 -27.32
CA TYR A 220 34.65 39.52 -28.75
C TYR A 220 36.10 39.25 -29.16
N LEU A 221 37.06 39.52 -28.27
CA LEU A 221 38.49 39.47 -28.57
C LEU A 221 39.19 38.20 -28.06
N LEU A 222 38.82 37.70 -26.88
CA LEU A 222 39.49 36.54 -26.30
C LEU A 222 38.79 35.24 -26.70
N PRO A 223 39.50 34.30 -27.36
CA PRO A 223 38.96 32.98 -27.60
C PRO A 223 38.84 32.20 -26.29
N GLU A 224 37.72 31.49 -26.12
CA GLU A 224 37.58 30.54 -25.01
C GLU A 224 38.40 29.27 -25.32
N ASN A 225 39.57 29.15 -24.71
CA ASN A 225 40.41 27.96 -24.83
C ASN A 225 39.87 26.83 -23.96
N SER A 226 38.95 26.02 -24.52
CA SER A 226 38.40 24.84 -23.84
C SER A 226 39.46 23.81 -23.44
N GLY A 227 40.60 23.78 -24.14
CA GLY A 227 41.73 22.91 -23.82
C GLY A 227 42.35 23.19 -22.45
N VAL A 228 42.42 24.46 -22.03
CA VAL A 228 42.96 24.81 -20.71
C VAL A 228 42.04 24.27 -19.61
N ARG A 229 40.73 24.52 -19.73
CA ARG A 229 39.75 24.01 -18.77
C ARG A 229 39.78 22.49 -18.66
N LYS A 230 39.86 21.80 -19.80
CA LYS A 230 39.93 20.34 -19.84
C LYS A 230 41.24 19.83 -19.22
N ALA A 231 42.38 20.43 -19.54
CA ALA A 231 43.67 20.04 -18.97
C ALA A 231 43.71 20.19 -17.44
N PHE A 232 43.11 21.25 -16.89
CA PHE A 232 42.99 21.40 -15.43
C PHE A 232 42.09 20.34 -14.80
N GLN A 233 40.97 20.00 -15.43
CA GLN A 233 40.09 18.93 -14.94
C GLN A 233 40.77 17.56 -14.97
N ASP A 234 41.45 17.24 -16.07
CA ASP A 234 42.18 15.99 -16.24
C ASP A 234 43.34 15.89 -15.21
N MET A 235 44.04 17.01 -14.96
CA MET A 235 45.10 17.08 -13.95
C MET A 235 44.55 16.94 -12.52
N GLU A 236 43.42 17.59 -12.20
CA GLU A 236 42.78 17.48 -10.89
C GLU A 236 42.32 16.05 -10.61
N ALA A 237 41.73 15.38 -11.62
CA ALA A 237 41.35 13.98 -11.54
C ALA A 237 42.57 13.07 -11.29
N ALA A 238 43.65 13.26 -12.06
CA ALA A 238 44.89 12.49 -11.89
C ALA A 238 45.56 12.71 -10.52
N LEU A 239 45.58 13.95 -10.01
CA LEU A 239 46.10 14.26 -8.68
C LEU A 239 45.26 13.62 -7.58
N ARG A 240 43.93 13.61 -7.73
CA ARG A 240 43.02 12.97 -6.77
C ARG A 240 43.21 11.45 -6.75
N GLU A 241 43.35 10.83 -7.92
CA GLU A 241 43.61 9.40 -8.06
C GLU A 241 44.97 9.00 -7.46
N ASN A 242 46.03 9.78 -7.73
CA ASN A 242 47.34 9.57 -7.10
C ASN A 242 47.28 9.69 -5.58
N ARG A 243 46.46 10.60 -5.03
CA ARG A 243 46.27 10.70 -3.58
C ARG A 243 45.57 9.46 -3.01
N MET A 244 44.49 9.00 -3.66
CA MET A 244 43.76 7.80 -3.23
C MET A 244 44.63 6.55 -3.28
N THR A 245 45.46 6.41 -4.32
CA THR A 245 46.39 5.28 -4.45
C THR A 245 47.50 5.33 -3.39
N LEU A 246 48.05 6.51 -3.08
CA LEU A 246 49.00 6.66 -1.97
C LEU A 246 48.38 6.32 -0.61
N GLU A 247 47.15 6.75 -0.34
CA GLU A 247 46.42 6.39 0.87
C GLU A 247 46.14 4.89 0.93
N ALA A 248 45.72 4.27 -0.17
CA ALA A 248 45.53 2.82 -0.26
C ALA A 248 46.84 2.04 -0.03
N ILE A 249 47.95 2.48 -0.63
CA ILE A 249 49.28 1.88 -0.39
C ILE A 249 49.63 1.98 1.10
N ARG A 250 49.43 3.14 1.73
CA ARG A 250 49.72 3.31 3.16
C ARG A 250 48.89 2.38 4.04
N VAL A 251 47.60 2.21 3.74
CA VAL A 251 46.72 1.26 4.46
C VAL A 251 47.18 -0.18 4.24
N THR A 252 47.48 -0.58 3.00
CA THR A 252 47.97 -1.94 2.73
C THR A 252 49.32 -2.23 3.39
N GLN A 253 50.18 -1.23 3.56
CA GLN A 253 51.42 -1.34 4.32
C GLN A 253 51.15 -1.53 5.81
N SER A 254 50.26 -0.72 6.41
CA SER A 254 49.88 -0.91 7.81
C SER A 254 49.21 -2.26 8.06
N ASP A 255 48.37 -2.72 7.15
CA ASP A 255 47.72 -4.03 7.24
C ASP A 255 48.76 -5.16 7.13
N ARG A 256 49.72 -5.04 6.20
CA ARG A 256 50.82 -6.00 6.08
C ARG A 256 51.66 -6.06 7.35
N ASP A 257 51.99 -4.92 7.93
CA ASP A 257 52.77 -4.86 9.17
C ASP A 257 51.97 -5.48 10.33
N LEU A 258 50.67 -5.19 10.43
CA LEU A 258 49.76 -5.83 11.38
C LEU A 258 49.73 -7.35 11.18
N PHE A 259 49.58 -7.85 9.95
CA PHE A 259 49.62 -9.28 9.67
C PHE A 259 50.96 -9.92 10.02
N LYS A 260 52.06 -9.24 9.73
CA LYS A 260 53.40 -9.72 10.09
C LYS A 260 53.54 -9.83 11.61
N HIS A 261 53.08 -8.82 12.35
CA HIS A 261 53.06 -8.85 13.81
C HIS A 261 52.15 -9.96 14.34
N LEU A 262 50.93 -10.08 13.84
CA LEU A 262 49.98 -11.12 14.23
C LEU A 262 50.53 -12.52 13.96
N ILE A 263 51.14 -12.76 12.80
CA ILE A 263 51.78 -14.05 12.48
C ILE A 263 52.92 -14.32 13.46
N SER A 264 53.74 -13.32 13.77
CA SER A 264 54.84 -13.51 14.73
C SER A 264 54.34 -13.81 16.14
N GLU A 265 53.31 -13.11 16.62
CA GLU A 265 52.70 -13.33 17.93
C GLU A 265 51.96 -14.66 17.99
N ALA A 266 51.20 -15.01 16.95
CA ALA A 266 50.51 -16.30 16.85
C ALA A 266 51.52 -17.46 16.79
N THR A 267 52.62 -17.32 16.06
CA THR A 267 53.68 -18.34 16.02
C THR A 267 54.32 -18.49 17.40
N ASN A 268 54.62 -17.37 18.08
CA ASN A 268 55.15 -17.40 19.45
C ASN A 268 54.15 -18.00 20.44
N TYR A 269 52.86 -17.70 20.30
CA TYR A 269 51.80 -18.25 21.14
C TYR A 269 51.65 -19.76 20.94
N VAL A 270 51.58 -20.23 19.69
CA VAL A 270 51.51 -21.66 19.36
C VAL A 270 52.78 -22.38 19.84
N ALA A 271 53.95 -21.77 19.69
CA ALA A 271 55.20 -22.34 20.21
C ALA A 271 55.18 -22.43 21.75
N ALA A 272 54.69 -21.40 22.43
CA ALA A 272 54.56 -21.40 23.89
C ALA A 272 53.53 -22.44 24.36
N ASP A 273 52.39 -22.56 23.67
CA ASP A 273 51.35 -23.53 23.97
C ASP A 273 51.82 -24.97 23.71
N TYR A 274 52.53 -25.20 22.60
CA TYR A 274 53.18 -26.47 22.32
C TYR A 274 54.18 -26.84 23.42
N MET A 275 55.04 -25.91 23.84
CA MET A 275 55.99 -26.13 24.94
C MET A 275 55.28 -26.39 26.26
N ARG A 276 54.19 -25.67 26.55
CA ARG A 276 53.35 -25.91 27.73
C ARG A 276 52.76 -27.32 27.70
N HIS A 277 52.14 -27.74 26.61
CA HIS A 277 51.57 -29.07 26.47
C HIS A 277 52.63 -30.17 26.47
N ALA A 278 53.80 -29.94 25.89
CA ALA A 278 54.92 -30.86 25.98
C ALA A 278 55.39 -31.03 27.44
N ASN A 279 55.47 -29.93 28.19
CA ASN A 279 55.81 -29.94 29.61
C ASN A 279 54.72 -30.60 30.47
N GLU A 280 53.44 -30.29 30.24
CA GLU A 280 52.30 -30.94 30.92
C GLU A 280 52.29 -32.44 30.64
N ARG A 281 52.47 -32.86 29.39
CA ARG A 281 52.60 -34.28 29.03
C ARG A 281 53.77 -34.93 29.75
N ARG A 282 54.93 -34.26 29.82
CA ARG A 282 56.09 -34.76 30.59
C ARG A 282 55.72 -34.95 32.06
N ILE A 283 55.11 -33.96 32.69
CA ILE A 283 54.66 -34.04 34.09
C ILE A 283 53.65 -35.18 34.29
N HIS A 284 52.69 -35.36 33.37
CA HIS A 284 51.73 -36.44 33.45
C HIS A 284 52.37 -37.82 33.25
N LEU A 285 53.33 -37.95 32.33
CA LEU A 285 54.10 -39.18 32.13
C LEU A 285 54.95 -39.49 33.37
N ASP A 286 55.61 -38.49 33.96
CA ASP A 286 56.39 -38.64 35.19
C ASP A 286 55.48 -39.12 36.33
N LYS A 287 54.32 -38.50 36.52
CA LYS A 287 53.31 -38.93 37.50
C LYS A 287 52.77 -40.34 37.21
N ALA A 288 52.52 -40.68 35.95
CA ALA A 288 52.06 -42.03 35.59
C ALA A 288 53.14 -43.09 35.85
N LEU A 289 54.41 -42.76 35.62
CA LEU A 289 55.54 -43.63 35.98
C LEU A 289 55.68 -43.77 37.49
N GLU A 290 55.50 -42.69 38.25
CA GLU A 290 55.46 -42.68 39.71
C GLU A 290 54.32 -43.58 40.22
N TYR A 291 53.08 -43.35 39.78
CA TYR A 291 51.94 -44.22 40.13
C TYR A 291 52.14 -45.66 39.69
N ARG A 292 52.81 -45.92 38.56
CA ARG A 292 53.13 -47.29 38.13
C ARG A 292 54.16 -47.93 39.05
N ARG A 293 55.16 -47.18 39.52
CA ARG A 293 56.12 -47.65 40.53
C ARG A 293 55.41 -47.93 41.84
N ASP A 294 54.57 -47.01 42.32
CA ASP A 294 53.79 -47.18 43.55
C ASP A 294 52.83 -48.36 43.45
N LEU A 295 52.14 -48.53 42.32
CA LEU A 295 51.28 -49.68 42.11
C LEU A 295 52.09 -50.99 42.06
N PHE A 296 53.29 -50.97 41.50
CA PHE A 296 54.16 -52.15 41.50
C PHE A 296 54.69 -52.47 42.90
N THR A 297 55.13 -51.47 43.66
CA THR A 297 55.56 -51.64 45.05
C THR A 297 54.41 -52.07 45.93
N SER A 298 53.23 -51.45 45.82
CA SER A 298 52.01 -51.86 46.52
C SER A 298 51.53 -53.24 46.10
N ARG A 299 51.64 -53.64 44.83
CA ARG A 299 51.34 -55.02 44.41
C ARG A 299 52.35 -56.01 44.97
N SER A 300 53.64 -55.66 45.01
CA SER A 300 54.67 -56.51 45.62
C SER A 300 54.46 -56.63 47.12
N GLN A 301 54.09 -55.54 47.80
CA GLN A 301 53.75 -55.53 49.22
C GLN A 301 52.47 -56.32 49.46
N LEU A 302 51.42 -56.12 48.67
CA LEU A 302 50.17 -56.87 48.78
C LEU A 302 50.37 -58.35 48.48
N ALA A 303 51.23 -58.72 47.54
CA ALA A 303 51.60 -60.11 47.31
C ALA A 303 52.38 -60.69 48.50
N ALA A 304 53.29 -59.92 49.10
CA ALA A 304 53.99 -60.33 50.31
C ALA A 304 53.05 -60.43 51.53
N GLU A 305 52.13 -59.49 51.71
CA GLU A 305 51.10 -59.52 52.75
C GLU A 305 50.06 -60.60 52.48
N GLN A 306 49.70 -60.89 51.22
CA GLN A 306 48.87 -62.05 50.87
C GLN A 306 49.57 -63.36 51.19
N TYR A 307 50.86 -63.46 50.89
CA TYR A 307 51.66 -64.62 51.27
C TYR A 307 51.70 -64.77 52.79
N LYS A 308 51.96 -63.68 53.53
CA LYS A 308 51.88 -63.66 54.99
C LYS A 308 50.48 -63.93 55.52
N HIS A 309 49.42 -63.49 54.86
CA HIS A 309 48.03 -63.76 55.25
C HIS A 309 47.64 -65.19 54.96
N VAL A 310 48.20 -65.82 53.91
CA VAL A 310 48.02 -67.25 53.64
C VAL A 310 48.79 -68.07 54.66
N ASP A 311 50.03 -67.69 54.97
CA ASP A 311 50.82 -68.33 56.02
C ASP A 311 50.17 -68.12 57.39
N MET A 312 49.71 -66.91 57.72
CA MET A 312 49.04 -66.60 58.97
C MET A 312 47.64 -67.19 59.02
N ALA A 313 46.88 -67.28 57.92
CA ALA A 313 45.60 -67.99 57.89
C ALA A 313 45.81 -69.50 57.99
N ARG A 314 46.92 -70.02 57.47
CA ARG A 314 47.33 -71.41 57.67
C ARG A 314 47.72 -71.65 59.13
N GLU A 315 48.55 -70.80 59.73
CA GLU A 315 48.90 -70.86 61.15
C GLU A 315 47.64 -70.70 62.03
N LEU A 316 46.75 -69.77 61.70
CA LEU A 316 45.49 -69.52 62.42
C LEU A 316 44.48 -70.64 62.15
N GLN A 317 44.54 -71.35 61.02
CA GLN A 317 43.71 -72.54 60.76
C GLN A 317 44.31 -73.79 61.42
N GLU A 318 45.63 -73.89 61.54
CA GLU A 318 46.32 -74.89 62.36
C GLU A 318 46.03 -74.63 63.85
N HIS A 319 46.01 -73.36 64.28
CA HIS A 319 45.63 -72.95 65.63
C HIS A 319 44.14 -73.05 65.91
N ASN A 320 43.25 -72.66 64.99
CA ASN A 320 41.79 -72.86 65.12
C ASN A 320 41.43 -74.33 64.97
N GLY A 321 42.21 -75.11 64.22
CA GLY A 321 42.09 -76.56 64.18
C GLY A 321 42.48 -77.15 65.53
N ALA A 322 43.62 -76.75 66.09
CA ALA A 322 44.04 -77.16 67.42
C ALA A 322 43.11 -76.65 68.53
N GLU A 323 42.65 -75.40 68.47
CA GLU A 323 41.66 -74.82 69.37
C GLU A 323 40.30 -75.45 69.17
N GLY A 324 39.91 -75.78 67.94
CA GLY A 324 38.67 -76.51 67.63
C GLY A 324 38.72 -77.95 68.11
N ASP A 325 39.86 -78.62 68.02
CA ASP A 325 40.10 -79.95 68.61
C ASP A 325 40.12 -79.86 70.14
N LEU A 326 40.79 -78.84 70.72
CA LEU A 326 40.78 -78.58 72.17
C LEU A 326 39.40 -78.12 72.67
N GLU A 327 38.63 -77.38 71.88
CA GLU A 327 37.27 -76.94 72.18
C GLU A 327 36.30 -78.09 71.99
N ALA A 328 36.50 -78.98 71.03
CA ALA A 328 35.74 -80.21 70.89
C ALA A 328 36.07 -81.18 72.03
N ASP A 329 37.32 -81.28 72.45
CA ASP A 329 37.74 -82.04 73.62
C ASP A 329 37.25 -81.38 74.92
N TYR A 330 37.24 -80.05 75.01
CA TYR A 330 36.72 -79.31 76.15
C TYR A 330 35.20 -79.35 76.19
N GLN A 331 34.50 -79.25 75.05
CA GLN A 331 33.06 -79.39 74.93
C GLN A 331 32.67 -80.84 75.16
N ALA A 332 33.40 -81.84 74.66
CA ALA A 332 33.17 -83.23 75.00
C ALA A 332 33.43 -83.48 76.48
N ALA A 333 34.50 -82.95 77.06
CA ALA A 333 34.77 -83.06 78.49
C ALA A 333 33.76 -82.25 79.33
N SER A 334 33.27 -81.11 78.85
CA SER A 334 32.26 -80.26 79.48
C SER A 334 30.88 -80.85 79.33
N ASP A 335 30.56 -81.48 78.21
CA ASP A 335 29.34 -82.23 77.94
C ASP A 335 29.36 -83.53 78.73
N HIS A 336 30.50 -84.20 78.87
CA HIS A 336 30.67 -85.33 79.78
C HIS A 336 30.60 -84.87 81.23
N LEU A 337 31.19 -83.73 81.60
CA LEU A 337 31.07 -83.16 82.93
C LEU A 337 29.65 -82.68 83.19
N ASN A 338 28.95 -82.12 82.21
CA ASN A 338 27.57 -81.67 82.31
C ASN A 338 26.64 -82.87 82.30
N LEU A 339 26.92 -83.94 81.55
CA LEU A 339 26.18 -85.20 81.62
C LEU A 339 26.41 -85.87 82.95
N VAL A 340 27.62 -85.88 83.49
CA VAL A 340 27.94 -86.44 84.81
C VAL A 340 27.37 -85.55 85.91
N GLN A 341 27.43 -84.23 85.81
CA GLN A 341 26.82 -83.30 86.78
C GLN A 341 25.31 -83.25 86.63
N THR A 342 24.76 -83.41 85.44
CA THR A 342 23.30 -83.52 85.23
C THR A 342 22.84 -84.89 85.65
N ALA A 343 23.62 -85.95 85.45
CA ALA A 343 23.33 -87.26 86.00
C ALA A 343 23.45 -87.24 87.52
N LEU A 344 24.43 -86.55 88.12
CA LEU A 344 24.58 -86.40 89.56
C LEU A 344 23.48 -85.50 90.12
N ARG A 345 23.15 -84.39 89.46
CA ARG A 345 22.01 -83.53 89.83
C ARG A 345 20.69 -84.25 89.61
N GLN A 346 20.56 -85.11 88.60
CA GLN A 346 19.38 -85.94 88.39
C GLN A 346 19.34 -87.05 89.43
N GLN A 347 20.47 -87.61 89.84
CA GLN A 347 20.57 -88.58 90.94
C GLN A 347 20.18 -87.92 92.25
N GLU A 348 20.75 -86.77 92.61
CA GLU A 348 20.39 -85.97 93.78
C GLU A 348 18.93 -85.48 93.71
N LYS A 349 18.43 -85.18 92.52
CA LYS A 349 17.04 -84.77 92.30
C LYS A 349 16.09 -85.96 92.31
N ILE A 350 16.52 -87.16 91.91
CA ILE A 350 15.81 -88.42 92.07
C ILE A 350 15.78 -88.79 93.53
N GLU A 351 16.88 -88.72 94.27
CA GLU A 351 16.92 -88.98 95.71
C GLU A 351 16.07 -87.97 96.50
N ARG A 352 16.08 -86.68 96.10
CA ARG A 352 15.14 -85.68 96.64
C ARG A 352 13.71 -85.97 96.22
N TYR A 353 13.46 -86.39 94.98
CA TYR A 353 12.11 -86.74 94.54
C TYR A 353 11.61 -88.05 95.15
N GLU A 354 12.47 -89.00 95.49
CA GLU A 354 12.12 -90.20 96.23
C GLU A 354 11.75 -89.83 97.66
N ALA A 355 12.54 -88.97 98.32
CA ALA A 355 12.20 -88.44 99.64
C ALA A 355 10.93 -87.56 99.63
N ASP A 356 10.77 -86.70 98.61
CA ASP A 356 9.58 -85.88 98.42
C ASP A 356 8.37 -86.75 98.05
N LEU A 357 8.55 -87.86 97.30
CA LEU A 357 7.47 -88.80 96.99
C LEU A 357 7.06 -89.59 98.22
N ASP A 358 7.99 -89.98 99.09
CA ASP A 358 7.67 -90.64 100.36
C ASP A 358 6.93 -89.67 101.30
N GLU A 359 7.37 -88.41 101.40
CA GLU A 359 6.66 -87.39 102.19
C GLU A 359 5.29 -87.04 101.55
N LEU A 360 5.25 -86.88 100.23
CA LEU A 360 4.01 -86.61 99.51
C LEU A 360 3.08 -87.80 99.61
N GLN A 361 3.55 -89.04 99.59
CA GLN A 361 2.69 -90.23 99.71
C GLN A 361 2.00 -90.25 101.07
N ILE A 362 2.71 -89.92 102.16
CA ILE A 362 2.08 -89.76 103.48
C ILE A 362 1.05 -88.62 103.45
N ARG A 363 1.38 -87.47 102.87
CA ARG A 363 0.43 -86.35 102.73
C ARG A 363 -0.74 -86.66 101.80
N LEU A 364 -0.54 -87.52 100.80
CA LEU A 364 -1.56 -87.93 99.83
C LEU A 364 -2.48 -88.98 100.46
N GLU A 365 -1.98 -89.81 101.36
CA GLU A 365 -2.81 -90.67 102.22
C GLU A 365 -3.66 -89.81 103.16
N GLU A 366 -3.08 -88.82 103.85
CA GLU A 366 -3.84 -87.85 104.66
C GLU A 366 -4.87 -87.07 103.83
N GLN A 367 -4.49 -86.60 102.64
CA GLN A 367 -5.42 -85.90 101.75
C GLN A 367 -6.44 -86.85 101.13
N ASN A 368 -6.11 -88.11 100.86
CA ASN A 368 -7.07 -89.10 100.35
C ASN A 368 -8.10 -89.46 101.42
N GLU A 369 -7.74 -89.46 102.70
CA GLU A 369 -8.73 -89.60 103.78
C GLU A 369 -9.68 -88.39 103.79
N VAL A 370 -9.16 -87.17 103.66
CA VAL A 370 -10.00 -85.95 103.58
C VAL A 370 -10.84 -85.92 102.30
N VAL A 371 -10.29 -86.37 101.17
CA VAL A 371 -11.01 -86.48 99.89
C VAL A 371 -12.03 -87.60 99.96
N ALA A 372 -11.75 -88.73 100.60
CA ALA A 372 -12.74 -89.77 100.83
C ALA A 372 -13.90 -89.26 101.69
N GLU A 373 -13.62 -88.53 102.78
CA GLU A 373 -14.68 -87.86 103.53
C GLU A 373 -15.45 -86.81 102.71
N ALA A 374 -14.76 -86.09 101.83
CA ALA A 374 -15.40 -85.11 100.95
C ALA A 374 -16.21 -85.78 99.83
N VAL A 375 -15.77 -86.94 99.33
CA VAL A 375 -16.47 -87.78 98.35
C VAL A 375 -17.69 -88.39 99.01
N ASP A 376 -17.60 -88.93 100.22
CA ASP A 376 -18.78 -89.42 100.95
C ASP A 376 -19.81 -88.28 101.16
N ARG A 377 -19.35 -87.08 101.54
CA ARG A 377 -20.22 -85.89 101.63
C ARG A 377 -20.73 -85.45 100.26
N GLN A 378 -19.96 -85.63 99.20
CA GLN A 378 -20.35 -85.29 97.84
C GLN A 378 -21.36 -86.29 97.30
N GLU A 379 -21.23 -87.59 97.55
CA GLU A 379 -22.21 -88.62 97.22
C GLU A 379 -23.53 -88.37 97.97
N GLU A 380 -23.49 -87.98 99.25
CA GLU A 380 -24.69 -87.56 99.98
C GLU A 380 -25.35 -86.31 99.36
N ASN A 381 -24.54 -85.36 98.89
CA ASN A 381 -25.04 -84.15 98.22
C ASN A 381 -25.50 -84.41 96.79
N GLU A 382 -24.85 -85.30 96.05
CA GLU A 382 -25.22 -85.74 94.71
C GLU A 382 -26.52 -86.53 94.77
N ALA A 383 -26.69 -87.45 95.73
CA ALA A 383 -27.96 -88.13 95.95
C ALA A 383 -29.10 -87.14 96.30
N ARG A 384 -28.80 -86.08 97.07
CA ARG A 384 -29.77 -84.99 97.31
C ARG A 384 -30.02 -84.12 96.07
N ALA A 385 -29.00 -83.87 95.26
CA ALA A 385 -29.11 -83.10 94.03
C ALA A 385 -29.89 -83.86 92.97
N GLU A 386 -29.60 -85.15 92.75
CA GLU A 386 -30.35 -86.04 91.86
C GLU A 386 -31.80 -86.18 92.28
N ALA A 387 -32.09 -86.32 93.58
CA ALA A 387 -33.46 -86.32 94.08
C ALA A 387 -34.18 -84.98 93.80
N ALA A 388 -33.50 -83.85 94.00
CA ALA A 388 -34.05 -82.53 93.68
C ALA A 388 -34.19 -82.29 92.16
N GLU A 389 -33.25 -82.79 91.34
CA GLU A 389 -33.31 -82.72 89.89
C GLU A 389 -34.45 -83.58 89.34
N LEU A 390 -34.66 -84.78 89.88
CA LEU A 390 -35.80 -85.62 89.54
C LEU A 390 -37.13 -84.96 89.92
N GLU A 391 -37.23 -84.35 91.11
CA GLU A 391 -38.43 -83.58 91.49
C GLU A 391 -38.65 -82.38 90.55
N VAL A 392 -37.58 -81.66 90.19
CA VAL A 392 -37.66 -80.52 89.27
C VAL A 392 -38.01 -80.97 87.86
N ASP A 393 -37.49 -82.09 87.37
CA ASP A 393 -37.79 -82.61 86.03
C ASP A 393 -39.20 -83.19 85.97
N GLU A 394 -39.70 -83.79 87.04
CA GLU A 394 -41.10 -84.20 87.15
C GLU A 394 -42.01 -82.95 87.14
N LEU A 395 -41.67 -81.89 87.88
CA LEU A 395 -42.37 -80.61 87.82
C LEU A 395 -42.26 -79.93 86.44
N LYS A 396 -41.12 -80.03 85.75
CA LYS A 396 -40.97 -79.52 84.37
C LYS A 396 -41.85 -80.29 83.41
N SER A 397 -41.96 -81.62 83.53
CA SER A 397 -42.84 -82.42 82.67
C SER A 397 -44.31 -82.05 82.90
N GLN A 398 -44.71 -81.93 84.16
CA GLN A 398 -46.06 -81.51 84.52
C GLN A 398 -46.34 -80.09 84.02
N LEU A 399 -45.40 -79.16 84.19
CA LEU A 399 -45.53 -77.78 83.71
C LEU A 399 -45.55 -77.71 82.17
N ALA A 400 -44.78 -78.53 81.47
CA ALA A 400 -44.77 -78.61 80.02
C ALA A 400 -46.12 -79.12 79.48
N ASP A 401 -46.68 -80.17 80.09
CA ASP A 401 -48.00 -80.68 79.75
C ASP A 401 -49.10 -79.66 80.04
N TYR A 402 -49.02 -78.96 81.17
CA TYR A 402 -49.93 -77.85 81.50
C TYR A 402 -49.78 -76.67 80.54
N GLN A 403 -48.57 -76.32 80.13
CA GLN A 403 -48.30 -75.21 79.21
C GLN A 403 -48.80 -75.55 77.80
N GLN A 404 -48.58 -76.78 77.32
CA GLN A 404 -49.11 -77.22 76.03
C GLN A 404 -50.64 -77.22 76.03
N ALA A 405 -51.28 -77.66 77.13
CA ALA A 405 -52.73 -77.58 77.29
C ALA A 405 -53.22 -76.12 77.32
N LEU A 406 -52.50 -75.22 78.01
CA LEU A 406 -52.81 -73.79 78.08
C LEU A 406 -52.68 -73.11 76.72
N ASP A 407 -51.65 -73.43 75.94
CA ASP A 407 -51.41 -72.85 74.62
C ASP A 407 -52.47 -73.29 73.61
N VAL A 408 -52.92 -74.56 73.69
CA VAL A 408 -54.06 -75.06 72.90
C VAL A 408 -55.36 -74.38 73.33
N GLN A 409 -55.57 -74.13 74.62
CA GLN A 409 -56.73 -73.41 75.12
C GLN A 409 -56.70 -71.93 74.71
N GLN A 410 -55.55 -71.26 74.78
CA GLN A 410 -55.36 -69.88 74.34
C GLN A 410 -55.58 -69.74 72.84
N THR A 411 -55.03 -70.65 72.01
CA THR A 411 -55.28 -70.61 70.57
C THR A 411 -56.76 -70.82 70.24
N ARG A 412 -57.45 -71.74 70.92
CA ARG A 412 -58.91 -71.91 70.77
C ARG A 412 -59.69 -70.67 71.24
N ALA A 413 -59.29 -70.04 72.33
CA ALA A 413 -59.92 -68.82 72.84
C ALA A 413 -59.70 -67.62 71.90
N ILE A 414 -58.50 -67.47 71.33
CA ILE A 414 -58.20 -66.42 70.34
C ILE A 414 -59.00 -66.66 69.05
N GLN A 415 -59.09 -67.89 68.57
CA GLN A 415 -59.91 -68.24 67.40
C GLN A 415 -61.39 -67.97 67.66
N TYR A 416 -61.91 -68.31 68.84
CA TYR A 416 -63.29 -68.04 69.24
C TYR A 416 -63.58 -66.53 69.32
N ASN A 417 -62.69 -65.75 69.94
CA ASN A 417 -62.83 -64.28 70.00
C ASN A 417 -62.71 -63.64 68.61
N ARG A 418 -61.83 -64.14 67.73
CA ARG A 418 -61.75 -63.67 66.35
C ARG A 418 -63.03 -63.99 65.57
N ALA A 419 -63.62 -65.18 65.78
CA ALA A 419 -64.89 -65.55 65.16
C ALA A 419 -66.03 -64.64 65.65
N LEU A 420 -66.10 -64.35 66.96
CA LEU A 420 -67.07 -63.41 67.51
C LEU A 420 -66.87 -61.98 66.99
N GLN A 421 -65.63 -61.48 66.93
CA GLN A 421 -65.34 -60.17 66.34
C GLN A 421 -65.65 -60.10 64.85
N ALA A 422 -65.41 -61.18 64.09
CA ALA A 422 -65.78 -61.26 62.68
C ALA A 422 -67.31 -61.24 62.51
N LEU A 423 -68.04 -61.94 63.39
CA LEU A 423 -69.49 -61.93 63.42
C LEU A 423 -70.04 -60.55 63.80
N GLU A 424 -69.49 -59.88 64.82
CA GLU A 424 -69.87 -58.51 65.20
C GLU A 424 -69.56 -57.50 64.09
N ARG A 425 -68.40 -57.62 63.43
CA ARG A 425 -68.07 -56.78 62.26
C ARG A 425 -69.04 -57.02 61.11
N ALA A 426 -69.38 -58.28 60.82
CA ALA A 426 -70.38 -58.61 59.79
C ALA A 426 -71.76 -58.03 60.15
N LYS A 427 -72.19 -58.14 61.42
CA LYS A 427 -73.42 -57.50 61.92
C LYS A 427 -73.42 -55.99 61.74
N ALA A 428 -72.30 -55.33 62.06
CA ALA A 428 -72.16 -53.88 61.94
C ALA A 428 -72.16 -53.39 60.48
N LEU A 429 -71.39 -54.05 59.60
CA LEU A 429 -71.23 -53.67 58.19
C LEU A 429 -72.46 -54.02 57.35
N CYS A 430 -73.14 -55.12 57.64
CA CYS A 430 -74.35 -55.55 56.93
C CYS A 430 -75.64 -54.95 57.53
N HIS A 431 -75.53 -54.23 58.65
CA HIS A 431 -76.64 -53.65 59.43
C HIS A 431 -77.74 -54.67 59.83
N LEU A 432 -77.32 -55.89 60.19
CA LEU A 432 -78.21 -56.98 60.62
C LEU A 432 -77.82 -57.42 62.05
N PRO A 433 -78.51 -56.96 63.11
CA PRO A 433 -78.11 -57.24 64.50
C PRO A 433 -78.27 -58.71 64.92
N ASP A 434 -79.15 -59.47 64.26
CA ASP A 434 -79.49 -60.85 64.63
C ASP A 434 -78.74 -61.94 63.82
N LEU A 435 -77.66 -61.57 63.11
CA LEU A 435 -76.89 -62.53 62.29
C LEU A 435 -76.27 -63.65 63.14
N THR A 436 -76.55 -64.91 62.77
CA THR A 436 -75.96 -66.11 63.39
C THR A 436 -75.01 -66.80 62.40
N PRO A 437 -74.02 -67.58 62.88
CA PRO A 437 -73.05 -68.23 61.99
C PRO A 437 -73.69 -69.21 60.99
N GLU A 438 -74.86 -69.79 61.33
CA GLU A 438 -75.59 -70.71 60.45
C GLU A 438 -76.39 -70.00 59.35
N SER A 439 -76.78 -68.73 59.55
CA SER A 439 -77.50 -67.93 58.54
C SER A 439 -76.59 -67.05 57.70
N ALA A 440 -75.29 -66.98 58.02
CA ALA A 440 -74.33 -66.10 57.36
C ALA A 440 -74.07 -66.47 55.89
N ASP A 441 -74.14 -67.76 55.54
CA ASP A 441 -73.88 -68.22 54.17
C ASP A 441 -74.96 -67.76 53.18
N GLU A 442 -76.23 -67.78 53.58
CA GLU A 442 -77.34 -67.29 52.75
C GLU A 442 -77.26 -65.77 52.52
N TRP A 443 -76.93 -65.00 53.55
CA TRP A 443 -76.72 -63.55 53.44
C TRP A 443 -75.51 -63.20 52.57
N LEU A 444 -74.46 -64.01 52.62
CA LEU A 444 -73.27 -63.83 51.81
C LEU A 444 -73.58 -64.01 50.31
N GLU A 445 -74.43 -64.97 49.94
CA GLU A 445 -74.92 -65.09 48.56
C GLU A 445 -75.74 -63.86 48.13
N THR A 446 -76.56 -63.30 49.01
CA THR A 446 -77.34 -62.09 48.71
C THR A 446 -76.46 -60.86 48.52
N PHE A 447 -75.42 -60.70 49.35
CA PHE A 447 -74.45 -59.61 49.19
C PHE A 447 -73.55 -59.78 47.97
N ARG A 448 -73.15 -61.01 47.63
CA ARG A 448 -72.42 -61.29 46.38
C ARG A 448 -73.24 -60.96 45.15
N ALA A 449 -74.54 -61.27 45.15
CA ALA A 449 -75.43 -60.87 44.06
C ALA A 449 -75.54 -59.34 43.95
N LYS A 450 -75.65 -58.63 45.08
CA LYS A 450 -75.62 -57.14 45.11
C LYS A 450 -74.28 -56.56 44.65
N GLU A 451 -73.16 -57.19 45.00
CA GLU A 451 -71.82 -56.78 44.57
C GLU A 451 -71.66 -56.98 43.06
N GLN A 452 -72.12 -58.10 42.51
CA GLN A 452 -72.13 -58.35 41.06
C GLN A 452 -73.02 -57.33 40.34
N GLU A 453 -74.21 -57.02 40.86
CA GLU A 453 -75.07 -55.99 40.27
C GLU A 453 -74.45 -54.58 40.35
N ALA A 454 -73.76 -54.26 41.45
CA ALA A 454 -73.08 -52.98 41.63
C ALA A 454 -71.84 -52.85 40.73
N THR A 455 -71.07 -53.93 40.56
CA THR A 455 -69.90 -53.95 39.67
C THR A 455 -70.32 -53.91 38.20
N GLU A 456 -71.38 -54.59 37.79
CA GLU A 456 -71.95 -54.45 36.44
C GLU A 456 -72.45 -53.03 36.17
N LYS A 457 -73.13 -52.40 37.14
CA LYS A 457 -73.51 -50.99 37.05
C LYS A 457 -72.28 -50.08 36.97
N MET A 458 -71.27 -50.30 37.80
CA MET A 458 -70.02 -49.52 37.79
C MET A 458 -69.31 -49.65 36.44
N LEU A 459 -69.20 -50.85 35.89
CA LEU A 459 -68.50 -51.09 34.62
C LEU A 459 -69.24 -50.45 33.44
N SER A 460 -70.58 -50.46 33.46
CA SER A 460 -71.40 -49.73 32.48
C SER A 460 -71.23 -48.20 32.58
N LEU A 461 -71.00 -47.69 33.79
CA LEU A 461 -70.75 -46.27 34.03
C LEU A 461 -69.30 -45.87 33.75
N GLU A 462 -68.33 -46.76 33.95
CA GLU A 462 -66.92 -46.51 33.66
C GLU A 462 -66.65 -46.39 32.16
N GLN A 463 -67.31 -47.20 31.32
CA GLN A 463 -67.27 -47.00 29.87
C GLN A 463 -67.84 -45.64 29.46
N LYS A 464 -68.95 -45.20 30.09
CA LYS A 464 -69.50 -43.86 29.84
C LYS A 464 -68.61 -42.75 30.41
N MET A 465 -67.96 -42.99 31.54
CA MET A 465 -67.11 -42.01 32.23
C MET A 465 -65.76 -41.84 31.53
N SER A 466 -65.15 -42.88 30.98
CA SER A 466 -63.92 -42.78 30.19
C SER A 466 -64.14 -42.01 28.88
N VAL A 467 -65.26 -42.25 28.20
CA VAL A 467 -65.67 -41.46 27.03
C VAL A 467 -66.00 -40.03 27.45
N ALA A 468 -66.67 -39.81 28.58
CA ALA A 468 -66.95 -38.48 29.10
C ALA A 468 -65.68 -37.73 29.53
N GLN A 469 -64.69 -38.40 30.12
CA GLN A 469 -63.41 -37.80 30.55
C GLN A 469 -62.52 -37.44 29.36
N THR A 470 -62.46 -38.27 28.33
CA THR A 470 -61.76 -37.95 27.08
C THR A 470 -62.46 -36.81 26.32
N ALA A 471 -63.80 -36.81 26.27
CA ALA A 471 -64.55 -35.69 25.74
C ALA A 471 -64.38 -34.41 26.57
N HIS A 472 -64.31 -34.52 27.90
CA HIS A 472 -64.09 -33.38 28.80
C HIS A 472 -62.67 -32.81 28.66
N SER A 473 -61.64 -33.65 28.55
CA SER A 473 -60.26 -33.17 28.36
C SER A 473 -60.06 -32.53 26.99
N GLN A 474 -60.64 -33.10 25.92
CA GLN A 474 -60.65 -32.47 24.60
C GLN A 474 -61.44 -31.16 24.61
N PHE A 475 -62.56 -31.10 25.34
CA PHE A 475 -63.33 -29.87 25.51
C PHE A 475 -62.55 -28.81 26.28
N GLU A 476 -61.88 -29.16 27.38
CA GLU A 476 -61.06 -28.20 28.14
C GLU A 476 -59.85 -27.71 27.33
N GLN A 477 -59.18 -28.57 26.57
CA GLN A 477 -58.11 -28.16 25.66
C GLN A 477 -58.61 -27.21 24.57
N ALA A 478 -59.73 -27.55 23.92
CA ALA A 478 -60.34 -26.67 22.92
C ALA A 478 -60.82 -25.34 23.54
N TYR A 479 -61.41 -25.38 24.72
CA TYR A 479 -61.86 -24.21 25.46
C TYR A 479 -60.69 -23.31 25.87
N GLN A 480 -59.57 -23.87 26.36
CA GLN A 480 -58.36 -23.12 26.69
C GLN A 480 -57.77 -22.44 25.45
N LEU A 481 -57.72 -23.11 24.30
CA LEU A 481 -57.25 -22.52 23.04
C LEU A 481 -58.14 -21.36 22.59
N VAL A 482 -59.46 -21.52 22.72
CA VAL A 482 -60.43 -20.48 22.35
C VAL A 482 -60.35 -19.29 23.32
N ALA A 483 -60.21 -19.56 24.62
CA ALA A 483 -60.01 -18.54 25.64
C ALA A 483 -58.67 -17.81 25.51
N ALA A 484 -57.61 -18.48 25.03
CA ALA A 484 -56.31 -17.85 24.78
C ALA A 484 -56.35 -16.87 23.60
N ILE A 485 -57.19 -17.14 22.58
CA ILE A 485 -57.27 -16.31 21.37
C ILE A 485 -58.27 -15.15 21.53
N ASN A 486 -59.44 -15.37 22.14
CA ASN A 486 -60.47 -14.34 22.32
C ASN A 486 -60.39 -13.63 23.68
N GLY A 487 -59.91 -14.32 24.73
CA GLY A 487 -59.97 -13.87 26.12
C GLY A 487 -60.93 -14.72 26.96
N PRO A 488 -61.10 -14.43 28.27
CA PRO A 488 -61.95 -15.26 29.13
C PRO A 488 -63.42 -15.16 28.71
N LEU A 489 -64.03 -16.30 28.37
CA LEU A 489 -65.41 -16.45 27.90
C LEU A 489 -66.12 -17.60 28.61
N ALA A 490 -67.45 -17.60 28.71
CA ALA A 490 -68.18 -18.66 29.42
C ALA A 490 -68.17 -19.99 28.64
N ARG A 491 -68.12 -21.13 29.33
CA ARG A 491 -67.95 -22.48 28.71
C ARG A 491 -69.03 -22.83 27.68
N ASN A 492 -70.25 -22.29 27.82
CA ASN A 492 -71.37 -22.46 26.89
C ASN A 492 -71.18 -21.71 25.56
N GLU A 493 -70.50 -20.57 25.57
CA GLU A 493 -70.31 -19.70 24.38
C GLU A 493 -69.09 -20.10 23.55
N ALA A 494 -68.18 -20.89 24.14
CA ALA A 494 -66.93 -21.31 23.53
C ALA A 494 -67.06 -21.98 22.16
N ARG A 495 -68.14 -22.73 21.93
CA ARG A 495 -68.36 -23.41 20.66
C ARG A 495 -68.65 -22.44 19.51
N ASP A 496 -69.48 -21.44 19.78
CA ASP A 496 -69.87 -20.46 18.75
C ASP A 496 -68.71 -19.51 18.47
N VAL A 497 -68.02 -19.08 19.52
CA VAL A 497 -66.79 -18.28 19.41
C VAL A 497 -65.67 -19.04 18.69
N ALA A 498 -65.47 -20.34 18.96
CA ALA A 498 -64.49 -21.15 18.24
C ALA A 498 -64.79 -21.22 16.73
N ARG A 499 -66.07 -21.32 16.36
CA ARG A 499 -66.48 -21.33 14.95
C ARG A 499 -66.27 -19.97 14.29
N GLU A 500 -66.57 -18.87 14.97
CA GLU A 500 -66.27 -17.53 14.48
C GLU A 500 -64.76 -17.32 14.31
N LEU A 501 -63.94 -17.69 15.30
CA LEU A 501 -62.48 -17.59 15.21
C LEU A 501 -61.90 -18.41 14.06
N LEU A 502 -62.41 -19.62 13.81
CA LEU A 502 -61.99 -20.43 12.65
C LEU A 502 -62.42 -19.77 11.33
N ARG A 503 -63.61 -19.17 11.28
CA ARG A 503 -64.12 -18.47 10.09
C ARG A 503 -63.35 -17.17 9.83
N ASP A 504 -63.04 -16.42 10.88
CA ASP A 504 -62.19 -15.24 10.84
C ASP A 504 -60.75 -15.60 10.50
N GLY A 505 -60.23 -16.73 10.99
CA GLY A 505 -58.94 -17.26 10.59
C GLY A 505 -58.84 -17.52 9.09
N VAL A 506 -59.89 -18.08 8.48
CA VAL A 506 -59.95 -18.28 7.03
C VAL A 506 -60.02 -16.94 6.28
N ASN A 507 -60.84 -16.00 6.75
CA ASN A 507 -60.96 -14.67 6.14
C ASN A 507 -59.66 -13.83 6.29
N GLN A 508 -58.99 -13.91 7.44
CA GLN A 508 -57.70 -13.26 7.73
C GLN A 508 -56.58 -13.84 6.87
N ARG A 509 -56.56 -15.17 6.65
CA ARG A 509 -55.61 -15.79 5.71
C ARG A 509 -55.82 -15.30 4.29
N HIS A 510 -57.07 -15.19 3.84
CA HIS A 510 -57.36 -14.65 2.51
C HIS A 510 -56.96 -13.16 2.36
N ARG A 511 -57.15 -12.35 3.41
CA ARG A 511 -56.65 -10.96 3.44
C ARG A 511 -55.12 -10.87 3.49
N ALA A 512 -54.44 -11.78 4.18
CA ALA A 512 -52.99 -11.84 4.22
C ALA A 512 -52.37 -12.21 2.86
N GLU A 513 -53.00 -13.09 2.09
CA GLU A 513 -52.59 -13.41 0.72
C GLU A 513 -52.72 -12.20 -0.23
N GLN A 514 -53.79 -11.40 -0.09
CA GLN A 514 -53.96 -10.16 -0.87
C GLN A 514 -52.96 -9.05 -0.48
N ALA A 515 -52.45 -9.05 0.76
CA ALA A 515 -51.48 -8.07 1.23
C ALA A 515 -50.14 -8.12 0.47
N GLN A 516 -49.73 -9.30 -0.03
CA GLN A 516 -48.50 -9.43 -0.83
C GLN A 516 -48.64 -8.74 -2.20
N GLY A 517 -49.81 -8.85 -2.84
CA GLY A 517 -50.12 -8.17 -4.10
C GLY A 517 -50.34 -6.66 -3.97
N LEU A 518 -50.74 -6.18 -2.79
CA LEU A 518 -50.85 -4.73 -2.51
C LEU A 518 -49.49 -4.12 -2.17
N ARG A 519 -48.59 -4.84 -1.49
CA ARG A 519 -47.23 -4.37 -1.19
C ARG A 519 -46.36 -4.20 -2.44
N SER A 520 -46.48 -5.07 -3.44
CA SER A 520 -45.76 -4.89 -4.71
C SER A 520 -46.21 -3.64 -5.46
N ARG A 521 -47.53 -3.39 -5.52
CA ARG A 521 -48.10 -2.17 -6.14
C ARG A 521 -47.72 -0.89 -5.38
N LEU A 522 -47.60 -0.97 -4.05
CA LEU A 522 -47.20 0.16 -3.22
C LEU A 522 -45.71 0.49 -3.40
N ASN A 523 -44.84 -0.52 -3.51
CA ASN A 523 -43.42 -0.33 -3.80
C ASN A 523 -43.16 0.31 -5.18
N GLU A 524 -43.90 -0.08 -6.23
CA GLU A 524 -43.83 0.57 -7.54
C GLU A 524 -44.22 2.05 -7.48
N LEU A 525 -45.24 2.40 -6.68
CA LEU A 525 -45.67 3.79 -6.50
C LEU A 525 -44.67 4.59 -5.66
N GLU A 526 -44.05 4.00 -4.64
CA GLU A 526 -43.00 4.65 -3.85
C GLU A 526 -41.71 4.90 -4.66
N GLN A 527 -41.34 4.01 -5.58
CA GLN A 527 -40.22 4.25 -6.50
C GLN A 527 -40.51 5.43 -7.43
N ARG A 528 -41.70 5.49 -8.05
CA ARG A 528 -42.10 6.63 -8.89
C ARG A 528 -42.15 7.95 -8.13
N LEU A 529 -42.58 7.93 -6.87
CA LEU A 529 -42.61 9.13 -6.02
C LEU A 529 -41.18 9.62 -5.69
N ARG A 530 -40.22 8.71 -5.45
CA ARG A 530 -38.81 9.10 -5.21
C ARG A 530 -38.18 9.73 -6.44
N GLU A 531 -38.43 9.18 -7.63
CA GLU A 531 -37.95 9.75 -8.90
C GLU A 531 -38.51 11.17 -9.11
N GLN A 532 -39.79 11.40 -8.81
CA GLN A 532 -40.39 12.73 -8.85
C GLN A 532 -39.75 13.70 -7.83
N GLN A 533 -39.52 13.26 -6.60
CA GLN A 533 -38.91 14.11 -5.56
C GLN A 533 -37.46 14.47 -5.85
N ASP A 534 -36.67 13.57 -6.44
CA ASP A 534 -35.29 13.86 -6.84
C ASP A 534 -35.25 14.83 -8.03
N ALA A 535 -36.17 14.70 -8.99
CA ALA A 535 -36.35 15.67 -10.08
C ALA A 535 -36.75 17.06 -9.56
N GLU A 536 -37.69 17.14 -8.62
CA GLU A 536 -38.09 18.39 -7.96
C GLU A 536 -36.94 19.03 -7.17
N ARG A 537 -36.09 18.24 -6.51
CA ARG A 537 -34.89 18.74 -5.81
C ARG A 537 -33.88 19.37 -6.77
N GLN A 538 -33.59 18.71 -7.89
CA GLN A 538 -32.67 19.24 -8.90
C GLN A 538 -33.22 20.55 -9.51
N LEU A 539 -34.53 20.63 -9.72
CA LEU A 539 -35.20 21.85 -10.15
C LEU A 539 -35.15 22.97 -9.12
N ALA A 540 -35.34 22.65 -7.85
CA ALA A 540 -35.23 23.62 -6.77
C ALA A 540 -33.81 24.16 -6.61
N GLU A 541 -32.78 23.32 -6.80
CA GLU A 541 -31.38 23.77 -6.83
C GLU A 541 -31.09 24.69 -8.01
N PHE A 542 -31.61 24.39 -9.21
CA PHE A 542 -31.49 25.25 -10.38
C PHE A 542 -32.18 26.61 -10.16
N CYS A 543 -33.41 26.62 -9.65
CA CYS A 543 -34.15 27.84 -9.34
C CYS A 543 -33.46 28.70 -8.26
N LYS A 544 -32.83 28.08 -7.24
CA LYS A 544 -32.05 28.80 -6.23
C LYS A 544 -30.82 29.50 -6.82
N ARG A 545 -30.11 28.86 -7.76
CA ARG A 545 -28.92 29.45 -8.40
C ARG A 545 -29.25 30.62 -9.33
N GLN A 546 -30.41 30.58 -9.98
CA GLN A 546 -30.84 31.62 -10.92
C GLN A 546 -31.68 32.74 -10.29
N GLY A 547 -32.03 32.64 -9.00
CA GLY A 547 -32.76 33.69 -8.27
C GLY A 547 -34.18 33.96 -8.77
N LYS A 548 -34.73 33.07 -9.60
CA LYS A 548 -36.10 33.08 -10.14
C LYS A 548 -36.62 31.64 -10.18
N ARG A 549 -37.93 31.45 -9.92
CA ARG A 549 -38.59 30.15 -10.08
C ARG A 549 -38.95 29.95 -11.55
N TYR A 550 -38.59 28.78 -12.09
CA TYR A 550 -38.98 28.33 -13.42
C TYR A 550 -39.86 27.08 -13.27
N ASP A 551 -40.99 27.06 -13.97
CA ASP A 551 -41.86 25.88 -14.05
C ASP A 551 -41.31 24.88 -15.07
N ILE A 552 -41.71 23.61 -14.95
CA ILE A 552 -41.10 22.47 -15.67
C ILE A 552 -41.15 22.66 -17.20
N ASP A 553 -42.24 23.20 -17.73
CA ASP A 553 -42.42 23.40 -19.17
C ASP A 553 -41.60 24.59 -19.72
N ASP A 554 -41.16 25.50 -18.85
CA ASP A 554 -40.42 26.71 -19.25
C ASP A 554 -38.89 26.51 -19.25
N LEU A 555 -38.39 25.34 -18.86
CA LEU A 555 -36.95 25.07 -18.81
C LEU A 555 -36.32 24.92 -20.20
N GLU A 556 -37.04 24.29 -21.14
CA GLU A 556 -36.56 24.11 -22.51
C GLU A 556 -36.50 25.46 -23.25
N THR A 557 -37.51 26.31 -23.05
CA THR A 557 -37.54 27.67 -23.61
C THR A 557 -36.46 28.54 -22.98
N LEU A 558 -36.26 28.47 -21.66
CA LEU A 558 -35.19 29.19 -20.98
C LEU A 558 -33.79 28.74 -21.45
N HIS A 559 -33.61 27.45 -21.70
CA HIS A 559 -32.35 26.93 -22.22
C HIS A 559 -32.03 27.51 -23.60
N GLN A 560 -33.01 27.50 -24.52
CA GLN A 560 -32.87 28.10 -25.85
C GLN A 560 -32.68 29.62 -25.79
N GLU A 561 -33.37 30.32 -24.88
CA GLU A 561 -33.18 31.76 -24.67
C GLU A 561 -31.76 32.10 -24.17
N LEU A 562 -31.22 31.31 -23.22
CA LEU A 562 -29.86 31.52 -22.71
C LEU A 562 -28.81 31.28 -23.79
N GLU A 563 -28.97 30.24 -24.61
CA GLU A 563 -28.08 29.99 -25.74
C GLU A 563 -28.15 31.12 -26.79
N ALA A 564 -29.35 31.58 -27.12
CA ALA A 564 -29.54 32.71 -28.04
C ALA A 564 -28.94 34.01 -27.49
N ARG A 565 -29.07 34.26 -26.17
CA ARG A 565 -28.46 35.44 -25.53
C ARG A 565 -26.95 35.38 -25.56
N ILE A 566 -26.35 34.22 -25.31
CA ILE A 566 -24.90 34.01 -25.41
C ILE A 566 -24.42 34.30 -26.83
N ALA A 567 -25.12 33.81 -27.85
CA ALA A 567 -24.80 34.09 -29.24
C ALA A 567 -24.89 35.59 -29.58
N SER A 568 -25.97 36.27 -29.18
CA SER A 568 -26.13 37.72 -29.43
C SER A 568 -25.08 38.57 -28.70
N LEU A 569 -24.68 38.17 -27.50
CA LEU A 569 -23.66 38.88 -26.74
C LEU A 569 -22.28 38.70 -27.40
N ALA A 570 -22.00 37.51 -27.92
CA ALA A 570 -20.79 37.28 -28.70
C ALA A 570 -20.71 38.19 -29.94
N ASP A 571 -21.80 38.33 -30.69
CA ASP A 571 -21.85 39.21 -31.87
C ASP A 571 -21.69 40.69 -31.51
N SER A 572 -22.33 41.16 -30.43
CA SER A 572 -22.17 42.55 -29.96
C SER A 572 -20.75 42.87 -29.51
N VAL A 573 -20.05 41.91 -28.89
CA VAL A 573 -18.63 42.06 -28.51
C VAL A 573 -17.75 42.16 -29.75
N SER A 574 -18.04 41.40 -30.80
CA SER A 574 -17.33 41.49 -32.08
C SER A 574 -17.51 42.87 -32.73
N ASN A 575 -18.75 43.35 -32.83
CA ASN A 575 -19.04 44.66 -33.42
C ASN A 575 -18.40 45.82 -32.64
N ALA A 576 -18.39 45.74 -31.31
CA ALA A 576 -17.73 46.75 -30.47
C ALA A 576 -16.19 46.75 -30.65
N GLN A 577 -15.59 45.60 -30.96
CA GLN A 577 -14.17 45.52 -31.29
C GLN A 577 -13.84 46.19 -32.63
N GLU A 578 -14.69 46.01 -33.64
CA GLU A 578 -14.51 46.65 -34.96
C GLU A 578 -14.63 48.17 -34.88
N GLN A 579 -15.63 48.70 -34.19
CA GLN A 579 -15.80 50.16 -34.00
C GLN A 579 -14.61 50.79 -33.25
N ARG A 580 -14.08 50.09 -32.24
CA ARG A 580 -12.90 50.52 -31.50
C ARG A 580 -11.63 50.51 -32.36
N MET A 581 -11.57 49.63 -33.37
CA MET A 581 -10.47 49.59 -34.32
C MET A 581 -10.54 50.75 -35.33
N ALA A 582 -11.73 51.09 -35.82
CA ALA A 582 -11.96 52.25 -36.69
C ALA A 582 -11.58 53.58 -36.02
N LEU A 583 -12.05 53.82 -34.79
CA LEU A 583 -11.72 55.03 -34.03
C LEU A 583 -10.21 55.17 -33.74
N ARG A 584 -9.48 54.07 -33.61
CA ARG A 584 -8.01 54.09 -33.47
C ARG A 584 -7.31 54.52 -34.76
N GLN A 585 -7.81 54.11 -35.92
CA GLN A 585 -7.25 54.51 -37.21
C GLN A 585 -7.46 56.01 -37.47
N GLU A 586 -8.61 56.56 -37.11
CA GLU A 586 -8.85 58.02 -37.20
C GLU A 586 -7.90 58.82 -36.30
N LEU A 587 -7.63 58.33 -35.09
CA LEU A 587 -6.70 58.95 -34.14
C LEU A 587 -5.24 58.96 -34.66
N GLU A 588 -4.79 57.87 -35.29
CA GLU A 588 -3.47 57.79 -35.92
C GLU A 588 -3.34 58.70 -37.15
N GLN A 589 -4.39 58.83 -37.95
CA GLN A 589 -4.40 59.77 -39.08
C GLN A 589 -4.27 61.22 -38.61
N LEU A 590 -4.99 61.62 -37.55
CA LEU A 590 -4.87 62.95 -36.96
C LEU A 590 -3.47 63.20 -36.37
N GLN A 591 -2.89 62.24 -35.65
CA GLN A 591 -1.55 62.37 -35.09
C GLN A 591 -0.46 62.49 -36.16
N SER A 592 -0.59 61.77 -37.28
CA SER A 592 0.35 61.88 -38.41
C SER A 592 0.29 63.26 -39.10
N ARG A 593 -0.90 63.86 -39.20
CA ARG A 593 -1.10 65.23 -39.70
C ARG A 593 -0.46 66.28 -38.80
N THR A 594 -0.54 66.10 -37.48
CA THR A 594 0.10 67.00 -36.52
C THR A 594 1.63 66.91 -36.57
N GLN A 595 2.18 65.68 -36.70
CA GLN A 595 3.63 65.47 -36.83
C GLN A 595 4.21 66.01 -38.14
N THR A 596 3.48 65.91 -39.25
CA THR A 596 3.91 66.49 -40.54
C THR A 596 3.91 68.02 -40.53
N LEU A 597 2.93 68.64 -39.87
CA LEU A 597 2.90 70.09 -39.65
C LEU A 597 4.03 70.56 -38.71
N MET A 598 4.32 69.83 -37.63
CA MET A 598 5.45 70.14 -36.73
C MET A 598 6.82 69.98 -37.41
N ARG A 599 7.01 69.00 -38.31
CA ARG A 599 8.27 68.83 -39.05
C ARG A 599 8.49 69.88 -40.15
N ARG A 600 7.43 70.46 -40.72
CA ARG A 600 7.52 71.55 -41.71
C ARG A 600 7.77 72.91 -41.08
N ALA A 601 7.41 73.11 -39.82
CA ALA A 601 7.62 74.38 -39.11
C ALA A 601 9.09 74.86 -39.05
N PRO A 602 10.10 74.03 -38.70
CA PRO A 602 11.50 74.49 -38.63
C PRO A 602 12.13 74.71 -40.01
N VAL A 603 11.71 73.99 -41.04
CA VAL A 603 12.19 74.20 -42.43
C VAL A 603 11.58 75.47 -43.03
N TRP A 604 10.32 75.79 -42.70
CA TRP A 604 9.70 77.07 -43.07
C TRP A 604 10.34 78.25 -42.33
N LEU A 605 10.61 78.12 -41.03
CA LEU A 605 11.36 79.11 -40.24
C LEU A 605 12.80 79.32 -40.76
N ALA A 606 13.49 78.24 -41.16
CA ALA A 606 14.82 78.33 -41.76
C ALA A 606 14.79 78.95 -43.17
N ALA A 607 13.79 78.62 -44.00
CA ALA A 607 13.56 79.23 -45.31
C ALA A 607 13.20 80.72 -45.19
N GLN A 608 12.37 81.09 -44.21
CA GLN A 608 12.02 82.48 -43.89
C GLN A 608 13.25 83.28 -43.42
N ASN A 609 14.10 82.69 -42.58
CA ASN A 609 15.34 83.32 -42.13
C ASN A 609 16.37 83.48 -43.26
N SER A 610 16.47 82.52 -44.18
CA SER A 610 17.31 82.66 -45.38
C SER A 610 16.77 83.69 -46.39
N LEU A 611 15.44 83.84 -46.48
CA LEU A 611 14.79 84.89 -47.27
C LEU A 611 15.00 86.28 -46.67
N ASN A 612 15.00 86.39 -45.34
CA ASN A 612 15.33 87.62 -44.62
C ASN A 612 16.81 88.00 -44.79
N GLN A 613 17.74 87.04 -44.74
CA GLN A 613 19.17 87.28 -45.01
C GLN A 613 19.43 87.70 -46.47
N LEU A 614 18.66 87.19 -47.44
CA LEU A 614 18.73 87.65 -48.83
C LEU A 614 18.11 89.04 -49.01
N CYS A 615 17.03 89.37 -48.30
CA CYS A 615 16.44 90.72 -48.32
C CYS A 615 17.38 91.79 -47.74
N GLU A 616 18.20 91.46 -46.73
CA GLU A 616 19.21 92.37 -46.16
C GLU A 616 20.38 92.65 -47.11
N GLN A 617 20.66 91.76 -48.08
CA GLN A 617 21.75 91.92 -49.04
C GLN A 617 21.34 92.60 -50.36
N SER A 618 20.05 92.67 -50.68
CA SER A 618 19.55 93.24 -51.95
C SER A 618 18.60 94.43 -51.83
N GLY A 619 18.22 94.87 -50.63
CA GLY A 619 17.47 96.13 -50.44
C GLY A 619 16.04 96.20 -50.99
N GLU A 620 15.51 95.12 -51.59
CA GLU A 620 14.12 95.03 -52.06
C GLU A 620 13.40 93.82 -51.46
N GLN A 621 12.17 94.04 -50.97
CA GLN A 621 11.37 93.06 -50.24
C GLN A 621 10.49 92.22 -51.16
N PHE A 622 10.62 90.89 -51.10
CA PHE A 622 9.72 89.96 -51.79
C PHE A 622 8.69 89.37 -50.82
N ALA A 623 7.42 89.76 -50.99
CA ALA A 623 6.31 89.25 -50.19
C ALA A 623 5.94 87.80 -50.57
N SER A 624 5.94 86.90 -49.59
CA SER A 624 5.54 85.50 -49.77
C SER A 624 4.02 85.37 -50.01
N GLY A 625 3.67 84.67 -51.09
CA GLY A 625 2.30 84.47 -51.56
C GLY A 625 1.43 83.59 -50.66
N ARG A 626 0.17 84.02 -50.55
CA ARG A 626 -0.95 83.47 -49.77
C ARG A 626 -1.22 81.98 -49.99
N GLY A 627 -1.58 81.28 -48.92
CA GLY A 627 -2.17 79.94 -48.98
C GLY A 627 -3.68 79.95 -49.25
N HIS A 628 -4.25 78.78 -49.57
CA HIS A 628 -5.63 78.44 -49.18
C HIS A 628 -5.83 76.91 -49.12
N ARG A 629 -6.45 76.49 -48.01
CA ARG A 629 -6.94 75.14 -47.72
C ARG A 629 -8.22 74.84 -48.52
N ILE A 630 -8.33 73.59 -48.98
CA ILE A 630 -9.45 72.62 -48.85
C ILE A 630 -10.89 73.18 -48.86
N PRO A 631 -11.83 72.47 -49.53
CA PRO A 631 -12.93 71.91 -48.76
C PRO A 631 -13.11 70.40 -48.99
N ALA A 632 -13.57 69.75 -47.93
CA ALA A 632 -13.95 68.35 -47.86
C ALA A 632 -15.43 68.18 -48.22
N ALA A 633 -15.81 66.99 -48.73
CA ALA A 633 -16.92 66.15 -48.28
C ALA A 633 -17.55 65.30 -49.40
N ALA A 634 -18.02 64.10 -48.99
CA ALA A 634 -19.04 63.23 -49.61
C ALA A 634 -18.61 62.48 -50.90
N ALA A 635 -18.93 61.21 -51.13
CA ALA A 635 -19.69 60.16 -50.44
C ALA A 635 -19.28 58.80 -51.06
N GLY A 636 -19.85 57.71 -50.54
CA GLY A 636 -19.45 56.33 -50.83
C GLY A 636 -19.48 55.87 -52.30
N ALA A 637 -18.61 54.90 -52.55
CA ALA A 637 -18.90 53.59 -53.13
C ALA A 637 -17.80 52.63 -52.63
#